data_AF-A0A1H1USW4-F1
#
_entry.id   AF-A0A1H1USW4-F1
#
_cell.length_a   1.000
_cell.length_b   1.000
_cell.length_c   1.000
_cell.angle_alpha   90.00
_cell.angle_beta   90.00
_cell.angle_gamma   90.00
#
_symmetry.space_group_name_H-M   'P 1'
#
loop_
_entity.id
_entity.type
_entity.pdbx_description
1 polymer ?
#
loop_
_entity_poly.entity_id
_entity_poly.type
_entity_poly.pdbx_seq_one_letter_code
_entity_poly.pdbx_strand_id
1 'polypeptide(L)'
;MRRHKAEEIVAKLRHVEGSVASGRRISECVREIGVTEVTYYRWRNRYGGVESDLAEHLTELEAEIARLRRLVSDLTLDKLILAEATTEALSPELRAAYVLHAKAAFGISERRACRVLGQHRSTQRKIRARLSLEAPPVTQCHSADARSPSTSLPDRQPPPRRSAMRGVLDPVRREGADTDPGFVTSTAAMYLVG
;
A
#
# COMPACT_ATOMS: atom_id res chain seq x y z
N MET A 1 16.12 27.75 -42.35
CA MET A 1 16.27 27.42 -40.91
C MET A 1 15.57 26.07 -40.69
N ARG A 2 16.29 24.99 -40.35
CA ARG A 2 15.66 23.68 -40.10
C ARG A 2 14.85 23.75 -38.80
N ARG A 3 13.58 23.34 -38.83
CA ARG A 3 12.77 23.16 -37.61
C ARG A 3 13.08 21.80 -37.03
N HIS A 4 13.40 21.76 -35.74
CA HIS A 4 13.63 20.52 -35.00
C HIS A 4 12.41 20.22 -34.13
N LYS A 5 11.99 18.95 -34.10
CA LYS A 5 10.96 18.48 -33.15
C LYS A 5 11.57 18.40 -31.75
N ALA A 6 10.74 18.47 -30.71
CA ALA A 6 11.20 18.40 -29.32
C ALA A 6 12.02 17.12 -29.05
N GLU A 7 11.57 15.96 -29.56
CA GLU A 7 12.27 14.68 -29.48
C GLU A 7 13.67 14.74 -30.11
N GLU A 8 13.78 15.33 -31.30
CA GLU A 8 15.06 15.49 -32.01
C GLU A 8 16.02 16.43 -31.24
N ILE A 9 15.47 17.48 -30.61
CA ILE A 9 16.24 18.40 -29.77
C ILE A 9 16.81 17.67 -28.55
N VAL A 10 15.98 16.91 -27.84
CA VAL A 10 16.39 16.13 -26.66
C VAL A 10 17.46 15.10 -27.03
N ALA A 11 17.28 14.37 -28.14
CA ALA A 11 18.27 13.40 -28.62
C ALA A 11 19.63 14.04 -28.91
N LYS A 12 19.64 15.24 -29.54
CA LYS A 12 20.87 16.00 -29.80
C LYS A 12 21.51 16.53 -28.53
N LEU A 13 20.73 16.99 -27.55
CA LEU A 13 21.25 17.42 -26.26
C LEU A 13 21.98 16.28 -25.55
N ARG A 14 21.36 15.08 -25.48
CA ARG A 14 22.00 13.89 -24.88
C ARG A 14 23.27 13.47 -25.58
N HIS A 15 23.30 13.55 -26.91
CA HIS A 15 24.50 13.23 -27.68
C HIS A 15 25.68 14.16 -27.32
N VAL A 16 25.41 15.47 -27.16
CA VAL A 16 26.41 16.44 -26.72
C VAL A 16 26.83 16.18 -25.28
N GLU A 17 25.88 15.94 -24.37
CA GLU A 17 26.15 15.68 -22.95
C GLU A 17 27.02 14.42 -22.75
N GLY A 18 26.74 13.33 -23.47
CA GLY A 18 27.57 12.12 -23.43
C GLY A 18 28.98 12.31 -24.00
N SER A 19 29.11 13.10 -25.06
CA SER A 19 30.42 13.44 -25.65
C SER A 19 31.25 14.31 -24.70
N VAL A 20 30.61 15.27 -24.01
CA VAL A 20 31.25 16.13 -23.01
C VAL A 20 31.65 15.32 -21.76
N ALA A 21 30.82 14.37 -21.33
CA ALA A 21 31.15 13.46 -20.22
C ALA A 21 32.39 12.60 -20.53
N SER A 22 32.65 12.34 -21.83
CA SER A 22 33.87 11.66 -22.31
C SER A 22 35.09 12.60 -22.44
N GLY A 23 34.96 13.87 -22.01
CA GLY A 23 36.06 14.85 -22.01
C GLY A 23 36.15 15.73 -23.26
N ARG A 24 35.21 15.63 -24.21
CA ARG A 24 35.22 16.44 -25.44
C ARG A 24 34.72 17.87 -25.18
N ARG A 25 35.21 18.83 -25.96
CA ARG A 25 34.78 20.24 -25.83
C ARG A 25 33.37 20.43 -26.39
N ILE A 26 32.54 21.21 -25.71
CA ILE A 26 31.16 21.54 -26.14
C ILE A 26 31.15 22.11 -27.56
N SER A 27 32.11 22.98 -27.89
CA SER A 27 32.22 23.64 -29.20
C SER A 27 32.39 22.67 -30.36
N GLU A 28 33.08 21.55 -30.14
CA GLU A 28 33.26 20.48 -31.13
C GLU A 28 31.99 19.64 -31.27
N CYS A 29 31.40 19.23 -30.14
CA CYS A 29 30.20 18.39 -30.12
C CYS A 29 29.00 19.10 -30.75
N VAL A 30 28.83 20.40 -30.48
CA VAL A 30 27.73 21.22 -31.02
C VAL A 30 27.85 21.43 -32.54
N ARG A 31 29.08 21.48 -33.07
CA ARG A 31 29.33 21.52 -34.52
C ARG A 31 28.95 20.20 -35.19
N GLU A 32 29.23 19.06 -34.56
CA GLU A 32 28.86 17.73 -35.09
C GLU A 32 27.36 17.54 -35.26
N ILE A 33 26.57 18.04 -34.31
CA ILE A 33 25.09 17.99 -34.40
C ILE A 33 24.50 19.11 -35.27
N GLY A 34 25.35 19.94 -35.88
CA GLY A 34 24.96 20.96 -36.86
C GLY A 34 24.17 22.14 -36.29
N VAL A 35 24.42 22.52 -35.02
CA VAL A 35 23.82 23.70 -34.37
C VAL A 35 24.89 24.66 -33.86
N THR A 36 24.48 25.85 -33.46
CA THR A 36 25.36 26.84 -32.83
C THR A 36 25.33 26.68 -31.31
N GLU A 37 26.38 27.12 -30.63
CA GLU A 37 26.45 27.09 -29.16
C GLU A 37 25.29 27.86 -28.51
N VAL A 38 24.88 28.99 -29.10
CA VAL A 38 23.74 29.78 -28.63
C VAL A 38 22.46 28.96 -28.68
N THR A 39 22.23 28.21 -29.76
CA THR A 39 21.07 27.32 -29.89
C THR A 39 21.14 26.17 -28.89
N TYR A 40 22.32 25.58 -28.70
CA TYR A 40 22.54 24.52 -27.70
C TYR A 40 22.18 24.98 -26.28
N TYR A 41 22.68 26.13 -25.82
CA TYR A 41 22.37 26.62 -24.47
C TYR A 41 20.88 26.97 -24.32
N ARG A 42 20.24 27.52 -25.36
CA ARG A 42 18.77 27.75 -25.35
C ARG A 42 17.99 26.45 -25.26
N TRP A 43 18.39 25.41 -26.00
CA TRP A 43 17.76 24.10 -25.94
C TRP A 43 17.98 23.43 -24.60
N ARG A 44 19.19 23.48 -24.04
CA ARG A 44 19.48 22.93 -22.72
C ARG A 44 18.63 23.57 -21.63
N ASN A 45 18.44 24.89 -21.68
CA ASN A 45 17.59 25.59 -20.72
C ASN A 45 16.10 25.22 -20.84
N ARG A 46 15.64 24.85 -22.04
CA ARG A 46 14.22 24.54 -22.29
C ARG A 46 13.89 23.05 -22.17
N TYR A 47 14.83 22.19 -22.52
CA TYR A 47 14.59 20.75 -22.72
C TYR A 47 15.53 19.86 -21.91
N GLY A 48 16.57 20.41 -21.25
CA GLY A 48 17.55 19.63 -20.49
C GLY A 48 17.00 18.98 -19.22
N GLY A 49 15.90 19.51 -18.66
CA GLY A 49 15.20 18.95 -17.49
C GLY A 49 14.00 18.06 -17.82
N VAL A 50 13.66 17.85 -19.10
CA VAL A 50 12.39 17.19 -19.47
C VAL A 50 12.29 15.76 -18.91
N GLU A 51 13.41 15.03 -18.78
CA GLU A 51 13.39 13.70 -18.17
C GLU A 51 13.23 13.73 -16.65
N SER A 52 13.85 14.69 -15.95
CA SER A 52 13.64 14.83 -14.50
C SER A 52 12.21 15.24 -14.20
N ASP A 53 11.66 16.19 -14.96
CA ASP A 53 10.28 16.65 -14.80
C ASP A 53 9.29 15.51 -15.06
N LEU A 54 9.55 14.68 -16.07
CA LEU A 54 8.73 13.49 -16.36
C LEU A 54 8.84 12.45 -15.23
N ALA A 55 10.04 12.20 -14.71
CA ALA A 55 10.25 11.26 -13.61
C ALA A 55 9.52 11.72 -12.32
N GLU A 56 9.63 13.00 -11.97
CA GLU A 56 8.89 13.59 -10.86
C GLU A 56 7.38 13.43 -11.04
N HIS A 57 6.87 13.80 -12.22
CA HIS A 57 5.44 13.68 -12.51
C HIS A 57 4.95 12.22 -12.46
N LEU A 58 5.75 11.26 -12.93
CA LEU A 58 5.43 9.84 -12.81
C LEU A 58 5.34 9.40 -11.35
N THR A 59 6.27 9.82 -10.49
CA THR A 59 6.22 9.50 -9.06
C THR A 59 5.01 10.12 -8.35
N GLU A 60 4.64 11.35 -8.71
CA GLU A 60 3.43 12.00 -8.22
C GLU A 60 2.17 11.24 -8.62
N LEU A 61 2.08 10.84 -9.89
CA LEU A 61 0.94 10.05 -10.39
C LEU A 61 0.87 8.67 -9.73
N GLU A 62 2.00 8.00 -9.51
CA GLU A 62 2.04 6.72 -8.78
C GLU A 62 1.56 6.88 -7.34
N ALA A 63 1.99 7.94 -6.65
CA ALA A 63 1.54 8.26 -5.30
C ALA A 63 0.02 8.53 -5.26
N GLU A 64 -0.49 9.26 -6.25
CA GLU A 64 -1.90 9.57 -6.38
C GLU A 64 -2.73 8.32 -6.70
N ILE A 65 -2.27 7.46 -7.62
CA ILE A 65 -2.89 6.17 -7.90
C ILE A 65 -2.95 5.31 -6.62
N ALA A 66 -1.87 5.28 -5.83
CA ALA A 66 -1.86 4.55 -4.56
C ALA A 66 -2.85 5.14 -3.55
N ARG A 67 -2.96 6.47 -3.46
CA ARG A 67 -3.94 7.16 -2.62
C ARG A 67 -5.37 6.84 -3.06
N LEU A 68 -5.67 6.97 -4.34
CA LEU A 68 -6.98 6.71 -4.91
C LEU A 68 -7.40 5.25 -4.76
N ARG A 69 -6.50 4.29 -5.00
CA ARG A 69 -6.78 2.86 -4.79
C ARG A 69 -7.19 2.57 -3.35
N ARG A 70 -6.52 3.18 -2.36
CA ARG A 70 -6.92 3.06 -0.94
C ARG A 70 -8.30 3.65 -0.69
N LEU A 71 -8.57 4.87 -1.18
CA LEU A 71 -9.86 5.52 -1.00
C LEU A 71 -11.00 4.73 -1.66
N VAL A 72 -10.80 4.24 -2.88
CA VAL A 72 -11.77 3.40 -3.58
C VAL A 72 -12.02 2.10 -2.82
N SER A 73 -10.96 1.45 -2.30
CA SER A 73 -11.10 0.24 -1.47
C SER A 73 -11.91 0.51 -0.20
N ASP A 74 -11.65 1.66 0.46
CA ASP A 74 -12.38 2.03 1.66
C ASP A 74 -13.86 2.34 1.38
N LEU A 75 -14.15 3.10 0.34
CA LEU A 75 -15.51 3.46 -0.04
C LEU A 75 -16.30 2.26 -0.57
N THR A 76 -15.66 1.35 -1.29
CA THR A 76 -16.30 0.12 -1.77
C THR A 76 -16.65 -0.80 -0.60
N LEU A 77 -15.77 -0.94 0.40
CA LEU A 77 -16.09 -1.67 1.62
C LEU A 77 -17.28 -1.05 2.38
N ASP A 78 -17.28 0.28 2.54
CA ASP A 78 -18.37 1.00 3.21
C ASP A 78 -19.70 0.85 2.44
N LYS A 79 -19.66 0.84 1.09
CA LYS A 79 -20.82 0.58 0.25
C LYS A 79 -21.35 -0.84 0.42
N LEU A 80 -20.49 -1.85 0.50
CA LEU A 80 -20.90 -3.25 0.72
C LEU A 80 -21.60 -3.41 2.08
N ILE A 81 -21.06 -2.79 3.13
CA ILE A 81 -21.66 -2.78 4.46
C ILE A 81 -23.08 -2.19 4.42
N LEU A 82 -23.26 -1.07 3.72
CA LEU A 82 -24.56 -0.41 3.60
C LEU A 82 -25.55 -1.21 2.74
N ALA A 83 -25.08 -1.82 1.66
CA ALA A 83 -25.93 -2.63 0.79
C ALA A 83 -26.50 -3.85 1.51
N GLU A 84 -25.70 -4.49 2.36
CA GLU A 84 -26.14 -5.64 3.14
C GLU A 84 -27.05 -5.20 4.32
N ALA A 85 -26.92 -3.97 4.84
CA ALA A 85 -27.67 -3.46 5.99
C ALA A 85 -29.19 -3.27 5.80
N THR A 86 -29.71 -3.47 4.59
CA THR A 86 -31.05 -3.03 4.15
C THR A 86 -31.24 -1.51 4.27
N THR A 87 -31.71 -0.87 3.21
CA THR A 87 -31.76 0.60 3.07
C THR A 87 -32.86 1.28 3.88
N GLU A 88 -33.64 0.53 4.65
CA GLU A 88 -34.77 1.05 5.41
C GLU A 88 -34.36 1.61 6.77
N ALA A 89 -35.26 2.39 7.37
CA ALA A 89 -35.06 3.01 8.68
C ALA A 89 -34.98 1.94 9.79
N LEU A 90 -33.78 1.41 10.02
CA LEU A 90 -33.51 0.43 11.07
C LEU A 90 -33.77 1.05 12.45
N SER A 91 -34.46 0.30 13.31
CA SER A 91 -34.54 0.64 14.74
C SER A 91 -33.12 0.69 15.34
N PRO A 92 -32.88 1.48 16.41
CA PRO A 92 -31.55 1.54 17.04
C PRO A 92 -31.01 0.18 17.49
N GLU A 93 -31.91 -0.75 17.85
CA GLU A 93 -31.58 -2.11 18.28
C GLU A 93 -31.17 -2.99 17.09
N LEU A 94 -31.92 -2.92 15.98
CA LEU A 94 -31.58 -3.66 14.77
C LEU A 94 -30.27 -3.15 14.15
N ARG A 95 -30.05 -1.83 14.13
CA ARG A 95 -28.76 -1.22 13.74
C ARG A 95 -27.62 -1.69 14.64
N ALA A 96 -27.87 -1.87 15.94
CA ALA A 96 -26.85 -2.33 16.87
C ALA A 96 -26.46 -3.80 16.65
N ALA A 97 -27.42 -4.67 16.33
CA ALA A 97 -27.16 -6.04 15.90
C ALA A 97 -26.37 -6.03 14.58
N TYR A 98 -26.75 -5.17 13.63
CA TYR A 98 -26.07 -5.06 12.35
C TYR A 98 -24.62 -4.56 12.48
N VAL A 99 -24.33 -3.66 13.42
CA VAL A 99 -22.95 -3.25 13.75
C VAL A 99 -22.11 -4.44 14.20
N LEU A 100 -22.67 -5.37 14.96
CA LEU A 100 -21.95 -6.58 15.40
C LEU A 100 -21.73 -7.55 14.23
N HIS A 101 -22.76 -7.74 13.41
CA HIS A 101 -22.66 -8.53 12.17
C HIS A 101 -21.60 -7.99 11.22
N ALA A 102 -21.65 -6.69 10.89
CA ALA A 102 -20.69 -6.06 9.99
C ALA A 102 -19.23 -6.16 10.48
N LYS A 103 -18.99 -6.10 11.79
CA LYS A 103 -17.65 -6.36 12.36
C LYS A 103 -17.18 -7.78 12.11
N ALA A 104 -18.06 -8.76 12.27
CA ALA A 104 -17.74 -10.17 12.07
C ALA A 104 -17.60 -10.53 10.59
N ALA A 105 -18.50 -10.04 9.74
CA ALA A 105 -18.53 -10.33 8.31
C ALA A 105 -17.40 -9.65 7.52
N PHE A 106 -17.11 -8.38 7.81
CA PHE A 106 -16.12 -7.59 7.05
C PHE A 106 -14.78 -7.40 7.77
N GLY A 107 -14.63 -7.93 8.99
CA GLY A 107 -13.39 -7.78 9.77
C GLY A 107 -13.05 -6.34 10.16
N ILE A 108 -14.05 -5.44 10.18
CA ILE A 108 -13.84 -4.01 10.43
C ILE A 108 -13.91 -3.64 11.92
N SER A 109 -13.32 -2.51 12.27
CA SER A 109 -13.44 -1.96 13.63
C SER A 109 -14.88 -1.54 13.96
N GLU A 110 -15.25 -1.65 15.23
CA GLU A 110 -16.56 -1.15 15.72
C GLU A 110 -16.77 0.33 15.40
N ARG A 111 -15.69 1.14 15.46
CA ARG A 111 -15.74 2.56 15.13
C ARG A 111 -16.16 2.79 13.68
N ARG A 112 -15.60 2.02 12.74
CA ARG A 112 -15.94 2.10 11.32
C ARG A 112 -17.38 1.64 11.09
N ALA A 113 -17.76 0.48 11.62
CA ALA A 113 -19.11 -0.06 11.50
C ALA A 113 -20.18 0.92 12.02
N CYS A 114 -19.95 1.50 13.20
CA CYS A 114 -20.81 2.51 13.79
C CYS A 114 -20.94 3.76 12.92
N ARG A 115 -19.83 4.24 12.35
CA ARG A 115 -19.83 5.42 11.46
C ARG A 115 -20.63 5.14 10.18
N VAL A 116 -20.36 4.02 9.52
CA VAL A 116 -21.00 3.65 8.24
C VAL A 116 -22.50 3.46 8.42
N LEU A 117 -22.92 2.75 9.47
CA LEU A 117 -24.33 2.44 9.73
C LEU A 117 -25.08 3.60 10.43
N GLY A 118 -24.40 4.70 10.76
CA GLY A 118 -25.00 5.85 11.46
C GLY A 118 -25.33 5.61 12.94
N GLN A 119 -24.74 4.60 13.58
CA GLN A 119 -24.92 4.31 14.99
C GLN A 119 -23.92 5.09 15.85
N HIS A 120 -24.39 5.90 16.80
CA HIS A 120 -23.47 6.52 17.75
C HIS A 120 -22.84 5.47 18.68
N ARG A 121 -21.52 5.53 18.89
CA ARG A 121 -20.77 4.54 19.70
C ARG A 121 -21.27 4.43 21.14
N SER A 122 -21.74 5.51 21.75
CA SER A 122 -22.33 5.43 23.10
C SER A 122 -23.66 4.68 23.10
N THR A 123 -24.49 4.87 22.06
CA THR A 123 -25.74 4.13 21.88
C THR A 123 -25.45 2.65 21.64
N GLN A 124 -24.46 2.32 20.80
CA GLN A 124 -24.00 0.95 20.61
C GLN A 124 -23.58 0.29 21.92
N ARG A 125 -22.79 1.00 22.74
CA ARG A 125 -22.33 0.49 24.05
C ARG A 125 -23.48 0.31 25.03
N LYS A 126 -24.42 1.26 25.10
CA LYS A 126 -25.60 1.17 25.98
C LYS A 126 -26.51 0.00 25.58
N ILE A 127 -26.81 -0.14 24.28
CA ILE A 127 -27.63 -1.25 23.78
C ILE A 127 -26.92 -2.57 24.02
N ARG A 128 -25.61 -2.66 23.73
CA ARG A 128 -24.84 -3.86 24.04
C ARG A 128 -24.85 -4.19 25.53
N ALA A 129 -24.68 -3.20 26.40
CA ALA A 129 -24.75 -3.41 27.84
C ALA A 129 -26.13 -3.89 28.28
N ARG A 130 -27.22 -3.30 27.76
CA ARG A 130 -28.60 -3.76 28.02
C ARG A 130 -28.82 -5.19 27.54
N LEU A 131 -28.45 -5.52 26.31
CA LEU A 131 -28.55 -6.88 25.76
C LEU A 131 -27.64 -7.88 26.50
N SER A 132 -26.51 -7.41 27.04
CA SER A 132 -25.63 -8.23 27.90
C SER A 132 -26.21 -8.41 29.31
N LEU A 133 -27.10 -7.51 29.76
CA LEU A 133 -27.85 -7.61 31.01
C LEU A 133 -29.15 -8.42 30.84
N GLU A 134 -29.63 -8.59 29.61
CA GLU A 134 -30.76 -9.49 29.26
C GLU A 134 -30.32 -10.94 28.98
N ALA A 135 -29.03 -11.23 29.01
CA ALA A 135 -28.58 -12.62 29.16
C ALA A 135 -28.95 -13.08 30.58
N PRO A 136 -29.69 -14.20 30.76
CA PRO A 136 -30.05 -14.67 32.10
C PRO A 136 -28.77 -14.81 32.93
N PRO A 137 -28.82 -14.50 34.24
CA PRO A 137 -27.70 -14.81 35.11
C PRO A 137 -27.48 -16.31 35.00
N VAL A 138 -26.39 -16.72 34.34
CA VAL A 138 -25.88 -18.08 34.47
C VAL A 138 -25.63 -18.23 35.96
N THR A 139 -26.49 -19.03 36.58
CA THR A 139 -26.57 -19.25 38.01
C THR A 139 -25.19 -19.59 38.54
N GLN A 140 -24.60 -18.71 39.33
CA GLN A 140 -23.59 -19.14 40.28
C GLN A 140 -24.33 -19.69 41.48
N CYS A 141 -24.52 -21.01 41.51
CA CYS A 141 -24.67 -21.73 42.76
C CYS A 141 -23.33 -22.41 43.06
N HIS A 142 -22.69 -21.92 44.12
CA HIS A 142 -21.57 -22.56 44.77
C HIS A 142 -22.00 -23.93 45.29
N SER A 143 -21.29 -24.98 44.90
CA SER A 143 -21.07 -26.13 45.79
C SER A 143 -19.57 -26.29 45.93
N ALA A 144 -19.04 -25.74 47.02
CA ALA A 144 -17.74 -26.13 47.53
C ALA A 144 -17.86 -27.57 47.99
N ASP A 145 -17.28 -28.50 47.23
CA ASP A 145 -16.80 -29.79 47.74
C ASP A 145 -15.92 -30.46 46.69
N ALA A 146 -14.60 -30.40 46.87
CA ALA A 146 -13.64 -31.49 46.66
C ALA A 146 -12.18 -30.95 46.69
N ARG A 147 -11.55 -31.10 47.86
CA ARG A 147 -10.22 -31.73 48.04
C ARG A 147 -9.19 -31.49 46.92
N SER A 148 -8.18 -30.66 47.21
CA SER A 148 -6.95 -30.52 46.42
C SER A 148 -6.23 -31.85 46.21
N PRO A 149 -5.38 -31.94 45.17
CA PRO A 149 -4.01 -32.34 45.41
C PRO A 149 -3.00 -31.31 44.91
N SER A 150 -2.01 -31.07 45.76
CA SER A 150 -0.77 -30.35 45.53
C SER A 150 -0.07 -30.77 44.23
N THR A 151 0.40 -29.80 43.45
CA THR A 151 1.53 -30.02 42.55
C THR A 151 2.42 -28.78 42.60
N SER A 152 3.62 -28.98 43.13
CA SER A 152 4.70 -28.00 43.25
C SER A 152 5.14 -27.49 41.88
N LEU A 153 5.21 -26.16 41.73
CA LEU A 153 5.91 -25.48 40.64
C LEU A 153 7.42 -25.76 40.76
N PRO A 154 8.16 -26.11 39.69
CA PRO A 154 9.60 -26.06 39.72
C PRO A 154 10.08 -24.63 39.51
N ASP A 155 11.04 -24.26 40.36
CA ASP A 155 11.75 -23.00 40.44
C ASP A 155 12.47 -22.69 39.11
N ARG A 156 12.12 -21.57 38.46
CA ARG A 156 12.82 -21.09 37.25
C ARG A 156 14.04 -20.29 37.68
N GLN A 157 15.20 -20.92 37.70
CA GLN A 157 16.47 -20.19 37.72
C GLN A 157 16.66 -19.38 36.42
N PRO A 158 17.10 -18.11 36.48
CA PRO A 158 17.48 -17.36 35.28
C PRO A 158 18.84 -17.85 34.74
N PRO A 159 19.05 -17.81 33.41
CA PRO A 159 20.30 -18.30 32.82
C PRO A 159 21.49 -17.37 33.11
N PRO A 160 22.71 -17.90 33.27
CA PRO A 160 23.90 -17.10 33.50
C PRO A 160 24.36 -16.38 32.22
N ARG A 161 24.74 -15.11 32.38
CA ARG A 161 25.43 -14.34 31.34
C ARG A 161 26.86 -14.86 31.18
N ARG A 162 27.29 -15.16 29.94
CA ARG A 162 28.73 -15.20 29.64
C ARG A 162 29.08 -14.80 28.21
N SER A 163 30.07 -13.93 28.17
CA SER A 163 30.68 -13.28 27.02
C SER A 163 31.62 -14.20 26.22
N ALA A 164 31.75 -13.85 24.93
CA ALA A 164 32.94 -13.92 24.07
C ALA A 164 33.64 -15.29 23.82
N MET A 165 33.66 -15.72 22.56
CA MET A 165 34.80 -16.24 21.74
C MET A 165 34.25 -16.46 20.31
N ARG A 166 34.56 -15.63 19.31
CA ARG A 166 35.75 -15.65 18.41
C ARG A 166 35.79 -16.88 17.46
N GLY A 167 35.21 -16.66 16.27
CA GLY A 167 35.60 -17.07 14.89
C GLY A 167 36.16 -18.45 14.55
N VAL A 168 35.58 -19.06 13.50
CA VAL A 168 36.30 -19.72 12.39
C VAL A 168 35.48 -19.52 11.09
N LEU A 169 36.17 -19.08 10.04
CA LEU A 169 35.72 -18.99 8.64
C LEU A 169 35.82 -20.38 7.98
N ASP A 170 34.91 -20.76 7.09
CA ASP A 170 35.21 -20.76 5.64
C ASP A 170 34.01 -21.18 4.74
N PRO A 171 34.02 -20.80 3.43
CA PRO A 171 32.88 -20.74 2.52
C PRO A 171 32.93 -21.82 1.42
N VAL A 172 31.86 -21.90 0.59
CA VAL A 172 31.72 -22.46 -0.80
C VAL A 172 30.24 -22.90 -0.98
N ARG A 173 29.49 -22.73 -2.08
CA ARG A 173 29.59 -22.04 -3.37
C ARG A 173 28.24 -22.25 -4.10
N ARG A 174 27.75 -21.17 -4.73
CA ARG A 174 26.82 -21.00 -5.89
C ARG A 174 25.96 -22.16 -6.41
N GLU A 175 24.70 -21.82 -6.70
CA GLU A 175 23.96 -21.92 -7.99
C GLU A 175 22.61 -21.18 -7.76
N GLY A 176 22.06 -20.27 -8.57
CA GLY A 176 22.28 -19.90 -9.97
C GLY A 176 21.12 -20.38 -10.84
N ALA A 177 19.97 -19.67 -10.86
CA ALA A 177 18.95 -19.83 -11.91
C ALA A 177 17.99 -18.62 -11.96
N ASP A 178 18.38 -17.62 -12.77
CA ASP A 178 17.45 -16.72 -13.46
C ASP A 178 17.03 -17.41 -14.77
N THR A 179 15.72 -17.51 -15.06
CA THR A 179 15.15 -17.20 -16.38
C THR A 179 13.61 -17.15 -16.32
N ASP A 180 13.07 -15.94 -16.40
CA ASP A 180 11.81 -15.62 -17.10
C ASP A 180 12.09 -15.66 -18.62
N PRO A 181 11.14 -15.94 -19.55
CA PRO A 181 9.97 -15.05 -19.74
C PRO A 181 8.71 -15.70 -20.38
N GLY A 182 7.57 -15.00 -20.34
CA GLY A 182 6.37 -15.42 -21.10
C GLY A 182 5.18 -14.48 -21.08
N PHE A 183 5.32 -13.31 -21.71
CA PHE A 183 4.24 -12.37 -22.03
C PHE A 183 3.31 -12.96 -23.10
N VAL A 184 2.00 -13.08 -22.85
CA VAL A 184 0.98 -13.08 -23.92
C VAL A 184 -0.16 -12.15 -23.57
N THR A 185 -0.33 -11.19 -24.46
CA THR A 185 -1.35 -10.15 -24.60
C THR A 185 -2.77 -10.68 -24.56
N SER A 186 -3.64 -10.08 -23.74
CA SER A 186 -5.09 -10.19 -23.85
C SER A 186 -5.71 -8.79 -23.99
N THR A 187 -5.54 -8.21 -25.19
CA THR A 187 -6.30 -7.05 -25.67
C THR A 187 -6.92 -7.43 -27.02
N ALA A 188 -8.11 -8.03 -27.02
CA ALA A 188 -9.06 -8.02 -28.14
C ALA A 188 -10.30 -8.87 -27.78
N ALA A 189 -11.42 -8.19 -27.50
CA ALA A 189 -12.81 -8.60 -27.82
C ALA A 189 -13.80 -7.98 -26.82
N MET A 190 -14.14 -6.70 -26.98
CA MET A 190 -15.41 -6.17 -26.47
C MET A 190 -15.90 -4.92 -27.23
N TYR A 191 -15.81 -4.96 -28.56
CA TYR A 191 -16.60 -4.07 -29.43
C TYR A 191 -17.00 -4.85 -30.69
N LEU A 192 -18.21 -5.43 -30.67
CA LEU A 192 -19.21 -5.47 -31.75
C LEU A 192 -20.29 -6.53 -31.45
N VAL A 193 -21.53 -6.19 -31.79
CA VAL A 193 -22.79 -6.96 -31.80
C VAL A 193 -23.64 -6.86 -30.52
N GLY A 194 -24.76 -6.12 -30.63
CA GLY A 194 -25.87 -6.09 -29.67
C GLY A 194 -26.56 -4.74 -29.61
#